data_AF-A0AA87AP77-F1
#
_entry.id   AF-A0AA87AP77-F1
#
_cell.length_a   1.000
_cell.length_b   1.000
_cell.length_c   1.000
_cell.angle_alpha   90.00
_cell.angle_beta   90.00
_cell.angle_gamma   90.00
#
_symmetry.space_group_name_H-M   'P 1'
#
loop_
_entity.id
_entity.type
_entity.pdbx_description
1 polymer ?
#
loop_
_entity_poly.entity_id
_entity_poly.type
_entity_poly.pdbx_seq_one_letter_code
_entity_poly.pdbx_strand_id
1 'polypeptide(L)'
;MSVLVLLAYWYTYSKWYILGSWFITHILNIAFKKIWLSPLLINALALAVLFIGIYYKLIEGQEVGASVLNVYLPIVFSSIVMNVLIFTIRKIKLKVKN
;
A
#
# COMPACT_ATOMS: atom_id res chain seq x y z
N MET A 1 4.68 15.34 -13.64
CA MET A 1 5.58 15.10 -12.48
C MET A 1 6.40 13.86 -12.79
N SER A 2 7.72 13.87 -12.62
CA SER A 2 8.52 12.66 -12.83
C SER A 2 8.27 11.65 -11.70
N VAL A 3 8.53 10.36 -11.94
CA VAL A 3 8.36 9.30 -10.94
C VAL A 3 9.19 9.57 -9.69
N LEU A 4 10.42 10.07 -9.84
CA LEU A 4 11.28 10.45 -8.71
C LEU A 4 10.67 11.58 -7.86
N VAL A 5 10.09 12.59 -8.51
CA VAL A 5 9.44 13.70 -7.80
C VAL A 5 8.17 13.20 -7.08
N LEU A 6 7.41 12.29 -7.69
CA LEU A 6 6.26 11.64 -7.05
C LEU A 6 6.66 10.82 -5.82
N LEU A 7 7.72 10.02 -5.92
CA LEU A 7 8.24 9.24 -4.80
C LEU A 7 8.78 10.13 -3.68
N ALA A 8 9.49 11.22 -4.00
CA ALA A 8 9.94 12.21 -3.00
C ALA A 8 8.76 12.93 -2.33
N TYR A 9 7.71 13.21 -3.09
CA TYR A 9 6.49 13.79 -2.58
C TYR A 9 5.76 12.83 -1.63
N TRP A 10 5.58 11.56 -2.00
CA TRP A 10 5.03 10.53 -1.10
C TRP A 10 5.90 10.27 0.10
N TYR A 11 7.22 10.29 -0.08
CA TYR A 11 8.12 10.26 1.05
C TYR A 11 7.89 11.45 1.97
N THR A 12 7.47 12.62 1.51
CA THR A 12 7.25 13.76 2.40
C THR A 12 5.88 13.70 3.10
N TYR A 13 4.81 13.40 2.35
CA TYR A 13 3.44 13.54 2.82
C TYR A 13 2.76 12.21 3.20
N SER A 14 3.31 11.07 2.80
CA SER A 14 2.64 9.77 2.90
C SER A 14 3.39 8.74 3.76
N LYS A 15 4.44 9.16 4.50
CA LYS A 15 5.32 8.26 5.28
C LYS A 15 4.55 7.27 6.15
N TRP A 16 3.58 7.77 6.92
CA TRP A 16 2.80 6.96 7.86
C TRP A 16 1.88 5.96 7.16
N TYR A 17 1.28 6.35 6.04
CA TYR A 17 0.45 5.47 5.24
C TYR A 17 1.26 4.33 4.59
N ILE A 18 2.47 4.64 4.13
CA ILE A 18 3.41 3.64 3.60
C ILE A 18 3.82 2.66 4.70
N LEU A 19 4.23 3.15 5.87
CA LEU A 19 4.63 2.31 7.00
C LEU A 19 3.48 1.42 7.49
N GLY A 20 2.28 1.99 7.63
CA GLY A 20 1.08 1.24 8.00
C GLY A 20 0.74 0.16 6.98
N SER A 21 0.82 0.49 5.68
CA SER A 21 0.60 -0.47 4.60
C SER A 21 1.61 -1.62 4.63
N TRP A 22 2.89 -1.33 4.85
CA TRP A 22 3.92 -2.36 5.00
C TRP A 22 3.66 -3.30 6.16
N PHE A 23 3.31 -2.73 7.32
CA PHE A 23 3.00 -3.49 8.52
C PHE A 23 1.80 -4.42 8.31
N ILE A 24 0.70 -3.90 7.78
CA ILE A 24 -0.50 -4.70 7.47
C ILE A 24 -0.19 -5.75 6.41
N THR A 25 0.53 -5.40 5.34
CA THR A 25 0.93 -6.35 4.28
C THR A 25 1.70 -7.53 4.86
N HIS A 26 2.59 -7.27 5.82
CA HIS A 26 3.38 -8.29 6.48
C HIS A 26 2.49 -9.22 7.32
N ILE A 27 1.60 -8.67 8.14
CA ILE A 27 0.65 -9.44 8.96
C ILE A 27 -0.24 -10.32 8.08
N LEU A 28 -0.82 -9.76 7.02
CA LEU A 28 -1.67 -10.51 6.09
C LEU A 28 -0.91 -11.66 5.42
N ASN A 29 0.37 -11.45 5.08
CA ASN A 29 1.22 -12.49 4.50
C ASN A 29 1.53 -13.63 5.48
N ILE A 30 1.57 -13.34 6.79
CA ILE A 30 1.71 -14.36 7.85
C ILE A 30 0.39 -15.11 8.02
N ALA A 31 -0.72 -14.39 8.13
CA ALA A 31 -2.03 -14.96 8.42
C ALA A 31 -2.55 -15.86 7.29
N PHE A 32 -2.53 -15.36 6.05
CA PHE A 32 -3.15 -16.05 4.91
C PHE A 32 -2.19 -16.96 4.15
N LYS A 33 -0.87 -16.78 4.33
CA LYS A 33 0.22 -17.49 3.62
C LYS A 33 0.17 -17.36 2.08
N LYS A 34 -0.81 -16.66 1.51
CA LYS A 34 -0.98 -16.37 0.07
C LYS A 34 -0.45 -14.98 -0.24
N ILE A 35 0.63 -14.92 -1.02
CA ILE A 35 1.33 -13.67 -1.36
C ILE A 35 0.42 -12.70 -2.11
N TRP A 36 -0.33 -13.16 -3.12
CA TRP A 36 -1.18 -12.28 -3.93
C TRP A 36 -2.37 -11.67 -3.18
N LEU A 37 -2.76 -12.26 -2.03
CA LEU A 37 -3.98 -11.86 -1.32
C LEU A 37 -3.78 -10.56 -0.54
N SER A 38 -2.62 -10.37 0.09
CA SER A 38 -2.33 -9.18 0.91
C SER A 38 -2.51 -7.85 0.15
N PRO A 39 -1.90 -7.63 -1.03
CA PRO A 39 -2.08 -6.38 -1.77
C PRO A 39 -3.53 -6.20 -2.26
N LEU A 40 -4.23 -7.29 -2.60
CA LEU A 40 -5.63 -7.23 -3.02
C LEU A 40 -6.54 -6.74 -1.88
N LEU A 41 -6.37 -7.29 -0.67
CA LEU A 41 -7.13 -6.90 0.51
C LEU A 41 -6.84 -5.46 0.92
N ILE A 42 -5.58 -5.03 0.87
CA ILE A 42 -5.20 -3.65 1.17
C ILE A 42 -5.80 -2.69 0.16
N ASN A 43 -5.78 -3.04 -1.13
CA ASN A 43 -6.41 -2.23 -2.18
C ASN A 43 -7.91 -2.09 -1.95
N ALA A 44 -8.61 -3.20 -1.66
CA ALA A 44 -10.04 -3.19 -1.38
C ALA A 44 -10.38 -2.35 -0.14
N LEU A 45 -9.60 -2.50 0.94
CA LEU A 45 -9.81 -1.73 2.17
C LEU A 45 -9.54 -0.24 1.96
N ALA A 46 -8.44 0.11 1.28
CA ALA A 46 -8.10 1.51 1.01
C ALA A 46 -9.16 2.19 0.14
N LEU A 47 -9.69 1.47 -0.86
CA LEU A 47 -10.79 1.96 -1.69
C LEU A 47 -12.08 2.14 -0.88
N ALA A 48 -12.40 1.19 0.00
CA ALA A 48 -13.56 1.28 0.88
C ALA A 48 -13.48 2.50 1.80
N VAL A 49 -12.33 2.72 2.45
CA VAL A 49 -12.11 3.89 3.32
C VAL A 49 -12.23 5.19 2.54
N LEU A 50 -11.65 5.26 1.32
CA LEU A 50 -11.78 6.42 0.45
C LEU A 50 -13.24 6.68 0.07
N PHE A 51 -13.97 5.63 -0.32
CA PHE A 51 -15.38 5.74 -0.71
C PHE A 51 -16.26 6.17 0.46
N ILE A 52 -16.04 5.60 1.65
CA ILE A 52 -16.70 6.00 2.90
C ILE A 52 -16.41 7.47 3.21
N GLY A 53 -15.16 7.91 3.11
CA GLY A 53 -14.77 9.31 3.33
C GLY A 53 -15.47 10.28 2.39
N ILE A 54 -15.59 9.93 1.12
CA ILE A 54 -16.33 10.71 0.12
C ILE A 54 -17.83 10.70 0.43
N TYR A 55 -18.41 9.53 0.71
CA TYR A 55 -19.84 9.37 0.97
C TYR A 55 -20.32 10.18 2.17
N TYR A 56 -19.55 10.19 3.25
CA TYR A 56 -19.84 10.96 4.46
C TYR A 56 -19.35 12.42 4.39
N LYS A 57 -18.90 12.89 3.21
CA LYS A 57 -18.42 14.27 3.02
C LYS A 57 -17.25 14.65 3.92
N LEU A 58 -16.46 13.67 4.36
CA LEU A 58 -15.21 13.89 5.07
C LEU A 58 -14.07 14.29 4.12
N ILE A 59 -14.26 14.05 2.82
CA ILE A 59 -13.32 14.38 1.74
C ILE A 59 -14.16 15.00 0.61
N GLU A 60 -14.06 16.31 0.40
CA GLU A 60 -14.86 17.02 -0.62
C GLU A 60 -14.00 17.75 -1.66
N GLY A 61 -14.53 17.87 -2.88
CA GLY A 61 -13.94 18.68 -3.95
C GLY A 61 -12.49 18.32 -4.28
N GLN A 62 -11.59 19.29 -4.15
CA GLN A 62 -10.16 19.13 -4.45
C GLN A 62 -9.44 18.16 -3.51
N GLU A 63 -9.99 17.91 -2.31
CA GLU A 63 -9.41 16.99 -1.33
C GLU A 63 -9.54 15.53 -1.76
N VAL A 64 -10.47 15.21 -2.65
CA VAL A 64 -10.62 13.86 -3.22
C VAL A 64 -9.38 13.49 -4.04
N GLY A 65 -8.93 14.41 -4.90
CA GLY A 65 -7.72 14.20 -5.70
C GLY A 65 -6.47 14.07 -4.82
N ALA A 66 -6.36 14.91 -3.79
CA ALA A 66 -5.28 14.84 -2.82
C ALA A 66 -5.30 13.52 -2.04
N SER A 67 -6.47 13.04 -1.61
CA SER A 67 -6.61 11.77 -0.89
C SER A 67 -6.24 10.56 -1.76
N VAL A 68 -6.62 10.59 -3.04
CA VAL A 68 -6.21 9.55 -4.00
C VAL A 68 -4.69 9.54 -4.18
N LEU A 69 -4.10 10.72 -4.42
CA LEU A 69 -2.66 10.85 -4.69
C LEU A 69 -1.79 10.63 -3.47
N ASN A 70 -2.23 11.04 -2.28
CA ASN A 70 -1.37 11.14 -1.09
C ASN A 70 -1.65 10.05 -0.06
N VAL A 71 -2.77 9.34 -0.19
CA VAL A 71 -3.17 8.28 0.74
C VAL A 71 -3.34 6.97 -0.01
N TYR A 72 -4.31 6.89 -0.92
CA TYR A 72 -4.66 5.64 -1.60
C TYR A 72 -3.49 5.08 -2.43
N LEU A 73 -2.94 5.87 -3.35
CA LEU A 73 -1.88 5.41 -4.24
C LEU A 73 -0.61 4.96 -3.49
N PRO A 74 -0.09 5.73 -2.50
CA PRO A 74 1.03 5.29 -1.68
C PRO A 74 0.77 3.98 -0.92
N ILE A 75 -0.43 3.80 -0.36
CA ILE A 75 -0.81 2.57 0.36
C ILE A 75 -0.77 1.37 -0.57
N VAL A 76 -1.44 1.47 -1.72
CA VAL A 76 -1.53 0.37 -2.69
C VAL A 76 -0.15 0.06 -3.26
N PHE A 77 0.58 1.07 -3.71
CA PHE A 77 1.92 0.92 -4.27
C PHE A 77 2.88 0.27 -3.27
N SER A 78 2.92 0.78 -2.04
CA SER A 78 3.80 0.25 -0.99
C SER A 78 3.47 -1.19 -0.61
N SER A 79 2.18 -1.59 -0.63
CA SER A 79 1.77 -2.97 -0.38
C SER A 79 2.29 -3.93 -1.44
N ILE A 80 2.26 -3.52 -2.72
CA ILE A 80 2.79 -4.30 -3.85
C ILE A 80 4.30 -4.47 -3.69
N VAL A 81 5.02 -3.37 -3.41
CA VAL A 81 6.47 -3.40 -3.19
C VAL A 81 6.83 -4.34 -2.04
N MET A 82 6.15 -4.22 -0.90
CA MET A 82 6.40 -5.08 0.27
C MET A 82 6.15 -6.56 -0.07
N ASN A 83 5.11 -6.83 -0.86
CA ASN A 83 4.79 -8.19 -1.25
C ASN A 83 5.82 -8.80 -2.21
N VAL A 84 6.37 -8.00 -3.14
CA VAL A 84 7.50 -8.38 -3.99
C VAL A 84 8.74 -8.66 -3.13
N LEU A 85 9.03 -7.84 -2.12
CA LEU A 85 10.15 -8.07 -1.19
C LEU A 85 9.99 -9.40 -0.45
N ILE A 86 8.80 -9.67 0.11
CA ILE A 86 8.50 -10.93 0.79
C ILE A 86 8.69 -12.12 -0.15
N PHE A 87 8.21 -12.03 -1.39
CA PHE A 87 8.39 -13.07 -2.40
C PHE A 87 9.86 -13.35 -2.69
N THR A 88 10.65 -12.30 -2.93
CA THR A 88 12.09 -12.40 -3.22
C THR A 88 12.83 -13.03 -2.05
N ILE A 89 12.57 -12.59 -0.81
CA ILE A 89 13.19 -13.16 0.40
C ILE A 89 12.85 -14.65 0.54
N ARG A 90 11.58 -15.05 0.32
CA ARG A 90 11.16 -16.47 0.35
C ARG A 90 11.90 -17.29 -0.69
N LYS A 91 12.05 -16.79 -1.92
CA LYS A 91 12.78 -17.48 -2.99
C LYS A 91 14.27 -17.63 -2.68
N ILE A 92 14.92 -16.60 -2.16
CA ILE A 92 16.34 -16.67 -1.76
C ILE A 92 16.52 -17.70 -0.65
N LYS A 93 15.67 -17.68 0.38
CA LYS A 93 15.74 -18.64 1.50
C LYS A 93 15.56 -20.09 1.04
N LEU A 94 14.69 -20.34 0.06
CA LEU A 94 14.53 -21.66 -0.53
C LEU A 94 15.77 -22.10 -1.32
N LYS A 95 16.41 -21.20 -2.06
CA LYS A 95 17.66 -21.50 -2.77
C LYS A 95 18.85 -21.77 -1.85
N VAL A 96 18.92 -21.12 -0.69
CA VAL A 96 20.01 -21.33 0.29
C VAL A 96 19.84 -22.63 1.08
N LYS A 97 18.60 -23.12 1.22
CA LYS A 97 18.29 -24.35 1.95
C LYS A 97 18.43 -25.63 1.10
N ASN A 98 18.38 -25.50 -0.22
CA ASN A 98 18.63 -26.57 -1.18
C ASN A 98 20.10 -26.61 -1.58
#